data_AF-S9XP01-F1
#
_entry.id   AF-S9XP01-F1
#
_cell.length_a   1.000
_cell.length_b   1.000
_cell.length_c   1.000
_cell.angle_alpha   90.00
_cell.angle_beta   90.00
_cell.angle_gamma   90.00
#
_symmetry.space_group_name_H-M   'P 1'
#
loop_
_entity.id
_entity.type
_entity.pdbx_description
1 polymer ?
#
loop_
_entity_poly.entity_id
_entity_poly.type
_entity_poly.pdbx_seq_one_letter_code
_entity_poly.pdbx_strand_id
1 'polypeptide(L)'
;MLEHLTSLPTQMDYKGQKLAEQMFQGIILFSAVVGFIYGYVAEQFGWTVYIVMAGFAFSCLLTLPPWPIYRRHPLKWLPVQDSGTEDKKPGERKIKRHAKNN
;
A
#
# COMPACT_ATOMS: atom_id res chain seq x y z
N MET A 1 19.44 -20.59 -6.95
CA MET A 1 18.00 -20.26 -6.99
C MET A 1 17.57 -19.23 -5.93
N LEU A 2 18.30 -19.07 -4.81
CA LEU A 2 18.03 -18.03 -3.80
C LEU A 2 18.69 -16.66 -4.06
N GLU A 3 19.64 -16.57 -5.01
CA GLU A 3 20.36 -15.32 -5.31
C GLU A 3 19.49 -14.21 -5.92
N HIS A 4 18.38 -14.57 -6.57
CA HIS A 4 17.42 -13.59 -7.10
C HIS A 4 16.63 -12.86 -6.01
N LEU A 5 16.55 -13.40 -4.79
CA LEU A 5 15.82 -12.76 -3.68
C LEU A 5 16.69 -11.72 -2.98
N THR A 6 18.00 -11.93 -2.93
CA THR A 6 18.98 -11.02 -2.30
C THR A 6 19.28 -9.77 -3.12
N SER A 7 19.06 -9.79 -4.45
CA SER A 7 19.27 -8.61 -5.31
C SER A 7 18.06 -7.67 -5.38
N LEU A 8 16.97 -7.96 -4.67
CA LEU A 8 15.80 -7.11 -4.66
C LEU A 8 16.03 -5.98 -3.66
N PRO A 9 16.19 -4.71 -4.09
CA PRO A 9 16.22 -3.60 -3.15
C PRO A 9 14.95 -3.65 -2.30
N THR A 10 15.14 -3.74 -0.98
CA THR A 10 14.09 -3.93 0.03
C THR A 10 13.22 -2.69 0.25
N GLN A 11 13.51 -1.59 -0.45
CA GLN A 11 12.64 -0.41 -0.43
C GLN A 11 11.34 -0.68 -1.20
N MET A 12 10.28 -0.91 -0.43
CA MET A 12 8.91 -0.78 -0.88
C MET A 12 8.57 0.72 -0.98
N ASP A 13 8.03 1.17 -2.11
CA ASP A 13 7.52 2.53 -2.21
C ASP A 13 6.24 2.67 -1.36
N TYR A 14 5.98 3.86 -0.84
CA TYR A 14 4.80 4.16 -0.01
C TYR A 14 3.49 3.78 -0.72
N LYS A 15 3.41 4.02 -2.04
CA LYS A 15 2.26 3.59 -2.85
C LYS A 15 2.16 2.07 -2.95
N GLY A 16 3.30 1.39 -3.07
CA GLY A 16 3.38 -0.06 -3.09
C GLY A 16 2.92 -0.69 -1.78
N GLN A 17 3.31 -0.10 -0.65
CA GLN A 17 2.87 -0.51 0.68
C GLN A 17 1.34 -0.37 0.84
N LYS A 18 0.77 0.77 0.45
CA LYS A 18 -0.69 0.99 0.51
C LYS A 18 -1.45 -0.01 -0.37
N LEU A 19 -0.93 -0.31 -1.56
CA LEU A 19 -1.55 -1.29 -2.45
C LEU A 19 -1.50 -2.70 -1.84
N ALA A 20 -0.35 -3.10 -1.27
CA ALA A 20 -0.21 -4.38 -0.61
C ALA A 20 -1.20 -4.52 0.56
N GLU A 21 -1.38 -3.47 1.36
CA GLU A 21 -2.35 -3.45 2.46
C GLU A 21 -3.80 -3.57 1.96
N GLN A 22 -4.16 -2.81 0.91
CA GLN A 22 -5.50 -2.90 0.31
C GLN A 22 -5.79 -4.29 -0.25
N MET A 23 -4.81 -4.92 -0.90
CA MET A 23 -4.93 -6.29 -1.39
C MET A 23 -5.07 -7.29 -0.25
N PHE A 24 -4.26 -7.15 0.80
CA PHE A 24 -4.37 -8.00 2.00
C PHE A 24 -5.76 -7.93 2.61
N GLN A 25 -6.24 -6.72 2.91
CA GLN A 25 -7.56 -6.50 3.49
C GLN A 25 -8.67 -7.02 2.57
N GLY A 26 -8.58 -6.77 1.26
CA GLY A 26 -9.56 -7.26 0.29
C GLY A 26 -9.66 -8.79 0.24
N ILE A 27 -8.52 -9.48 0.22
CA ILE A 27 -8.48 -10.95 0.18
C ILE A 27 -9.02 -11.55 1.49
N ILE A 28 -8.59 -11.02 2.64
CA ILE A 28 -9.05 -11.51 3.95
C ILE A 28 -10.55 -11.31 4.09
N LEU A 29 -11.06 -10.12 3.78
CA LEU A 29 -12.48 -9.81 3.86
C LEU A 29 -13.30 -10.71 2.93
N PHE A 30 -12.85 -10.90 1.70
CA PHE A 30 -13.49 -11.82 0.75
C PHE A 30 -13.52 -13.25 1.28
N SER A 31 -12.40 -13.76 1.80
CA SER A 31 -12.32 -15.10 2.38
C SER A 31 -13.20 -15.26 3.63
N ALA A 32 -13.36 -14.20 4.43
CA ALA A 32 -14.23 -14.20 5.59
C ALA A 32 -15.71 -14.30 5.20
N VAL A 33 -16.16 -13.54 4.19
CA VAL A 33 -17.54 -13.61 3.70
C VAL A 33 -17.85 -14.98 3.11
N VAL A 34 -16.98 -15.49 2.23
CA VAL A 34 -17.16 -16.81 1.60
C VAL A 34 -17.09 -17.91 2.66
N GLY A 35 -16.12 -17.84 3.56
CA GLY A 35 -15.94 -18.78 4.66
C GLY A 35 -17.16 -18.81 5.57
N PHE A 36 -17.71 -17.65 5.92
CA PHE A 36 -18.90 -17.53 6.75
C PHE A 36 -20.14 -18.16 6.09
N ILE A 37 -20.41 -17.84 4.81
CA ILE A 37 -21.54 -18.44 4.07
C ILE A 37 -21.37 -19.95 4.00
N TYR A 38 -20.18 -20.43 3.67
CA TYR A 38 -19.91 -21.86 3.54
C TYR A 38 -20.05 -22.60 4.88
N GLY A 39 -19.49 -22.06 5.96
CA GLY A 39 -19.60 -22.70 7.27
C GLY A 39 -21.00 -22.62 7.88
N TYR A 40 -21.81 -21.61 7.49
CA TYR A 40 -23.24 -21.58 7.83
C TYR A 40 -23.98 -22.74 7.16
N VAL A 41 -23.76 -22.96 5.86
CA VAL A 41 -24.38 -24.08 5.10
C VAL A 41 -23.88 -25.44 5.61
N ALA A 42 -22.60 -25.55 5.95
CA ALA A 42 -22.01 -26.78 6.46
C ALA A 42 -22.32 -27.06 7.95
N GLU A 43 -23.04 -26.16 8.64
CA GLU A 43 -23.36 -26.21 10.08
C GLU A 43 -22.14 -26.40 11.00
N GLN A 44 -20.95 -26.08 10.51
CA GLN A 44 -19.67 -26.41 11.12
C GLN A 44 -18.74 -25.20 11.03
N PHE A 45 -18.53 -24.51 12.15
CA PHE A 45 -17.69 -23.31 12.21
C PHE A 45 -16.23 -23.59 11.84
N GLY A 46 -15.74 -24.82 11.97
CA GLY A 46 -14.38 -25.21 11.59
C GLY A 46 -14.05 -24.90 10.13
N TRP A 47 -15.00 -25.09 9.22
CA TRP A 47 -14.80 -24.78 7.79
C TRP A 47 -14.60 -23.29 7.54
N THR A 48 -15.26 -22.42 8.30
CA THR A 48 -15.06 -20.96 8.18
C THR A 48 -13.60 -20.61 8.50
N VAL A 49 -13.05 -21.21 9.56
CA VAL A 49 -11.69 -20.97 10.04
C VAL A 49 -10.67 -21.48 9.01
N TYR A 50 -10.88 -22.67 8.43
CA TYR A 50 -10.01 -23.18 7.38
C TYR A 50 -9.97 -22.29 6.15
N ILE A 51 -11.11 -21.76 5.71
CA ILE A 51 -11.19 -20.89 4.54
C ILE A 51 -10.51 -19.54 4.81
N VAL A 52 -10.72 -18.95 5.99
CA VAL A 52 -10.05 -17.70 6.39
C VAL A 52 -8.54 -17.89 6.54
N MET A 53 -8.10 -19.00 7.14
CA MET A 53 -6.68 -19.37 7.24
C MET A 53 -6.04 -19.55 5.87
N ALA A 54 -6.72 -20.22 4.94
CA ALA A 54 -6.26 -20.37 3.56
C ALA A 54 -6.17 -19.01 2.85
N GLY A 55 -7.18 -18.15 3.03
CA GLY A 55 -7.19 -16.77 2.53
C GLY A 55 -6.03 -15.94 3.09
N PHE A 56 -5.69 -16.13 4.36
CA PHE A 56 -4.55 -15.48 5.01
C PHE A 56 -3.20 -15.97 4.47
N ALA A 57 -3.01 -17.28 4.35
CA ALA A 57 -1.78 -17.81 3.77
C ALA A 57 -1.58 -17.29 2.32
N PHE A 58 -2.67 -17.25 1.55
CA PHE A 58 -2.65 -16.73 0.18
C PHE A 58 -2.38 -15.22 0.11
N SER A 59 -3.00 -14.43 1.00
CA SER A 59 -2.75 -12.99 1.05
C SER A 59 -1.31 -12.69 1.44
N CYS A 60 -0.74 -13.39 2.41
CA CYS A 60 0.67 -13.29 2.78
C CYS A 60 1.60 -13.63 1.60
N LEU A 61 1.29 -14.69 0.84
CA LEU A 61 2.09 -15.03 -0.34
C LEU A 61 2.05 -13.95 -1.42
N LEU A 62 0.96 -13.19 -1.52
CA LEU A 62 0.83 -12.09 -2.49
C LEU A 62 1.41 -10.76 -2.01
N THR A 63 1.43 -10.50 -0.70
CA THR A 63 1.82 -9.19 -0.16
C THR A 63 3.22 -9.16 0.45
N LEU A 64 3.75 -10.30 0.89
CA LEU A 64 5.08 -10.38 1.51
C LEU A 64 6.24 -10.37 0.50
N PRO A 65 6.17 -11.03 -0.67
CA PRO A 65 7.26 -10.91 -1.64
C PRO A 65 7.29 -9.47 -2.16
N PRO A 66 8.47 -8.88 -2.33
CA PRO A 66 8.59 -7.54 -2.91
C PRO A 66 8.35 -7.63 -4.42
N TRP A 67 7.11 -7.84 -4.86
CA TRP A 67 6.79 -7.96 -6.28
C TRP A 67 7.14 -6.66 -7.03
N PRO A 68 7.68 -6.73 -8.26
CA PRO A 68 8.05 -5.54 -9.04
C PRO A 68 6.86 -4.62 -9.36
N ILE A 69 5.63 -5.13 -9.26
CA ILE A 69 4.39 -4.36 -9.38
C ILE A 69 4.29 -3.23 -8.35
N TYR A 70 4.82 -3.44 -7.14
CA TYR A 70 4.77 -2.47 -6.04
C TYR A 70 5.86 -1.38 -6.13
N ARG A 71 6.71 -1.41 -7.17
CA ARG A 71 7.89 -0.54 -7.32
C ARG A 71 7.84 0.37 -8.55
N ARG A 72 6.65 0.64 -9.09
CA ARG A 72 6.48 1.43 -10.32
C ARG A 72 6.68 2.95 -10.17
N HIS A 73 6.84 3.46 -8.95
CA HIS A 73 7.02 4.89 -8.71
C HIS A 73 8.33 5.16 -7.97
N PRO A 74 9.44 5.46 -8.68
CA PRO A 74 10.66 5.89 -8.02
C PRO A 74 10.41 7.22 -7.31
N LEU A 75 10.59 7.21 -5.98
CA LEU A 75 10.56 8.43 -5.16
C LEU A 75 11.71 9.34 -5.62
N LYS A 76 11.36 10.48 -6.23
CA LYS A 76 12.33 11.53 -6.56
C LYS A 76 12.66 12.28 -5.28
N TRP A 77 13.70 11.83 -4.58
CA TRP A 77 14.23 12.54 -3.43
C TRP A 77 14.64 13.96 -3.85
N LEU A 78 14.17 14.97 -3.12
CA LEU A 78 14.72 16.31 -3.27
C LEU A 78 16.17 16.28 -2.74
N PRO A 79 17.09 17.05 -3.35
CA PRO A 79 18.44 17.17 -2.83
C PRO A 79 18.38 17.64 -1.37
N VAL A 80 19.27 17.11 -0.54
CA VAL A 80 19.44 17.51 0.86
C VAL A 80 19.62 19.03 0.85
N GLN A 81 18.72 19.75 1.51
CA GLN A 81 18.98 21.16 1.81
C GLN A 81 20.11 21.17 2.84
N ASP A 82 21.31 21.53 2.40
CA ASP A 82 22.41 21.82 3.29
C ASP A 82 21.92 22.86 4.29
N SER A 83 21.78 22.45 5.55
CA SER A 83 21.54 23.37 6.65
C SER A 83 22.80 24.21 6.84
N GLY A 84 22.89 25.28 6.06
CA GLY A 84 24.05 26.15 5.99
C GLY A 84 23.70 27.50 5.38
N THR A 85 23.21 28.39 6.24
CA THR A 85 23.11 29.86 6.07
C THR A 85 21.80 30.41 5.49
N GLU A 86 21.25 31.34 6.26
CA GLU A 86 20.07 32.15 6.05
C GLU A 86 20.06 32.87 4.69
N ASP A 87 18.92 32.97 4.01
CA ASP A 87 18.46 34.28 3.55
C ASP A 87 16.95 34.31 3.20
N LYS A 88 16.34 35.43 3.56
CA LYS A 88 14.90 35.71 3.57
C LYS A 88 14.26 35.67 2.18
N LYS A 89 13.01 35.16 2.09
CA LYS A 89 11.91 35.91 1.44
C LYS A 89 10.51 35.36 1.82
N PRO A 90 9.61 36.19 2.36
CA PRO A 90 8.28 35.80 2.78
C PRO A 90 7.33 35.62 1.59
N GLY A 91 6.40 34.68 1.74
CA GLY A 91 5.49 34.22 0.69
C GLY A 91 4.58 35.30 0.11
N GLU A 92 4.63 35.42 -1.21
CA GLU A 92 3.64 36.16 -2.00
C GLU A 92 2.42 35.25 -2.22
N ARG A 93 1.50 35.21 -1.24
CA ARG A 93 0.14 34.70 -1.46
C ARG A 93 -0.56 35.69 -2.41
N LYS A 94 -0.60 35.36 -3.70
CA LYS A 94 -1.45 36.07 -4.68
C LYS A 94 -2.92 35.96 -4.27
N ILE A 95 -3.40 36.98 -3.58
CA ILE A 95 -4.83 37.28 -3.43
C ILE A 95 -5.34 37.61 -4.84
N LYS A 96 -6.16 36.71 -5.41
CA LYS A 96 -6.94 36.99 -6.62
C LYS A 96 -7.92 38.13 -6.33
N ARG A 97 -7.54 39.37 -6.66
CA ARG A 97 -8.50 40.48 -6.82
C ARG A 97 -9.23 40.26 -8.13
N HIS A 98 -10.46 39.74 -8.07
CA HIS A 98 -11.40 39.87 -9.17
C HIS A 98 -11.89 41.33 -9.20
N ALA A 99 -11.24 42.15 -10.01
CA ALA A 99 -11.83 43.37 -10.52
C ALA A 99 -12.67 43.00 -11.74
N LYS A 100 -13.99 43.21 -11.69
CA LYS A 100 -14.81 43.32 -12.89
C LYS A 100 -15.71 44.55 -12.72
N ASN A 101 -15.26 45.63 -13.35
CA ASN A 101 -16.02 46.82 -13.65
C ASN A 101 -16.91 46.54 -14.87
N ASN A 102 -18.21 46.84 -14.78
CA ASN A 102 -18.95 47.60 -15.79
C ASN A 102 -20.26 48.10 -15.17
#